data_AF-A0A3A4VQ28-F1
#
_entry.id   AF-A0A3A4VQ28-F1
#
_cell.length_a   1.000
_cell.length_b   1.000
_cell.length_c   1.000
_cell.angle_alpha   90.00
_cell.angle_beta   90.00
_cell.angle_gamma   90.00
#
_symmetry.space_group_name_H-M   'P 1'
#
loop_
_entity.id
_entity.type
_entity.pdbx_description
1 polymer ?
#
loop_
_entity_poly.entity_id
_entity_poly.type
_entity_poly.pdbx_seq_one_letter_code
_entity_poly.pdbx_strand_id
1 'polypeptide(L)' 'MLATKDKTPAADDQIVEIERLKKRLNMLDERLDNIDSMVTAVAERVTSRPVILNIVCPHCGRAVEVAIIANYKPTI' A
#
# COMPACT_ATOMS: atom_id res chain seq x y z
N MET A 1 62.45 -8.70 10.50
CA MET A 1 61.24 -8.63 11.36
C MET A 1 60.10 -8.08 10.54
N LEU A 2 59.14 -8.89 10.13
CA LEU A 2 57.85 -8.42 9.61
C LEU A 2 56.87 -9.58 9.79
N ALA A 3 56.14 -9.58 10.91
CA ALA A 3 55.07 -10.52 11.19
C ALA A 3 53.73 -9.77 11.20
N THR A 4 52.90 -10.19 10.24
CA THR A 4 51.43 -10.29 10.26
C THR A 4 50.61 -9.04 10.57
N LYS A 5 50.17 -8.37 9.51
CA LYS A 5 48.91 -7.62 9.51
C LYS A 5 47.78 -8.64 9.40
N ASP A 6 47.26 -9.10 10.54
CA ASP A 6 46.02 -9.86 10.63
C ASP A 6 44.87 -8.97 10.13
N LYS A 7 44.45 -9.18 8.88
CA LYS A 7 43.14 -8.76 8.40
C LYS A 7 42.22 -9.95 8.58
N THR A 8 41.42 -9.91 9.63
CA THR A 8 40.47 -10.96 9.99
C THR A 8 39.40 -11.10 8.90
N PRO A 9 39.37 -12.20 8.11
CA PRO A 9 38.42 -12.37 7.01
C PRO A 9 36.95 -12.41 7.47
N ALA A 10 36.71 -12.67 8.75
CA ALA A 10 35.37 -12.70 9.34
C ALA A 10 34.65 -11.35 9.35
N ALA A 11 35.36 -10.21 9.32
CA ALA A 11 34.72 -8.89 9.31
C ALA A 11 34.20 -8.52 7.91
N ASP A 12 34.95 -8.88 6.86
CA ASP A 12 34.58 -8.60 5.48
C ASP A 12 33.37 -9.44 5.04
N ASP A 13 33.31 -10.72 5.45
CA ASP A 13 32.16 -11.59 5.18
C ASP A 13 30.87 -11.09 5.85
N GLN A 14 30.96 -10.56 7.07
CA GLN A 14 29.82 -9.97 7.78
C GLN A 14 29.29 -8.71 7.08
N ILE A 15 30.19 -7.87 6.53
CA ILE A 15 29.80 -6.67 5.78
C ILE A 15 29.05 -7.07 4.49
N VAL A 16 29.55 -8.07 3.77
CA VAL A 16 28.91 -8.60 2.56
C VAL A 16 27.53 -9.18 2.87
N GLU A 17 27.36 -9.85 4.01
CA GLU A 17 26.06 -10.38 4.44
C GLU A 17 25.07 -9.26 4.79
N ILE A 18 25.52 -8.22 5.50
CA ILE A 18 24.69 -7.04 5.82
C ILE A 18 24.23 -6.32 4.55
N GLU A 19 25.11 -6.18 3.55
CA GLU A 19 24.74 -5.57 2.26
C GLU A 19 23.70 -6.40 1.51
N ARG A 20 23.83 -7.74 1.53
CA ARG A 20 22.82 -8.64 0.94
C ARG A 20 21.47 -8.51 1.64
N LEU A 21 21.45 -8.40 2.97
CA LEU A 21 20.22 -8.20 3.74
C LEU A 21 19.57 -6.84 3.44
N LYS A 22 20.34 -5.76 3.37
CA LYS A 22 19.84 -4.43 2.95
C LYS A 22 19.21 -4.48 1.57
N LYS A 23 19.85 -5.14 0.60
CA LYS A 23 19.29 -5.30 -0.76
C LYS A 23 17.96 -6.06 -0.74
N ARG A 24 17.84 -7.09 0.09
CA ARG A 24 16.58 -7.84 0.27
C ARG A 24 15.48 -6.97 0.89
N LEU A 25 15.80 -6.17 1.91
CA LEU A 25 14.85 -5.24 2.53
C LEU A 25 14.38 -4.17 1.54
N ASN A 26 15.28 -3.58 0.76
CA ASN A 26 14.92 -2.59 -0.25
C ASN A 26 13.97 -3.17 -1.32
N MET A 27 14.18 -4.42 -1.74
CA MET A 27 13.25 -5.10 -2.66
C MET A 27 11.88 -5.40 -2.02
N LEU A 28 11.82 -5.54 -0.69
CA LEU A 28 10.55 -5.70 0.02
C LEU A 28 9.81 -4.37 0.13
N ASP A 29 10.52 -3.29 0.44
CA ASP A 29 10.00 -1.92 0.51
C ASP A 29 9.35 -1.50 -0.82
N GLU A 30 10.06 -1.72 -1.93
CA GLU A 30 9.54 -1.45 -3.28
C GLU A 30 8.25 -2.23 -3.57
N ARG A 31 8.14 -3.48 -3.09
CA ARG A 31 6.92 -4.27 -3.27
C ARG A 31 5.77 -3.78 -2.38
N LEU A 32 6.07 -3.25 -1.20
CA LEU A 32 5.08 -2.65 -0.31
C LEU A 32 4.53 -1.35 -0.89
N ASP A 33 5.39 -0.47 -1.43
CA ASP A 33 4.95 0.76 -2.14
C ASP A 33 4.02 0.47 -3.33
N ASN A 34 4.33 -0.59 -4.07
CA ASN A 34 3.50 -1.05 -5.19
C ASN A 34 2.13 -1.56 -4.72
N ILE A 35 2.06 -2.21 -3.55
CA ILE A 35 0.80 -2.66 -2.95
C ILE A 35 0.01 -1.46 -2.44
N ASP A 36 0.63 -0.52 -1.74
CA ASP A 36 -0.02 0.69 -1.22
C ASP A 36 -0.67 1.51 -2.34
N SER A 37 0.00 1.63 -3.48
CA SER A 37 -0.53 2.29 -4.68
C SER A 37 -1.78 1.58 -5.24
N MET A 38 -1.76 0.23 -5.28
CA MET A 38 -2.90 -0.56 -5.75
C MET A 38 -4.08 -0.48 -4.78
N VAL A 39 -3.82 -0.60 -3.47
CA VAL A 39 -4.85 -0.54 -2.42
C VAL A 39 -5.52 0.84 -2.43
N THR A 40 -4.74 1.91 -2.56
CA THR A 40 -5.25 3.28 -2.68
C THR A 40 -6.16 3.43 -3.90
N ALA A 41 -5.72 2.97 -5.07
CA ALA A 41 -6.52 3.02 -6.29
C ALA A 41 -7.83 2.22 -6.21
N VAL A 42 -7.84 1.10 -5.46
CA VAL A 42 -9.05 0.31 -5.21
C VAL A 42 -9.98 1.05 -4.24
N ALA A 43 -9.45 1.62 -3.16
CA ALA A 43 -10.23 2.38 -2.19
C ALA A 43 -10.94 3.59 -2.84
N GLU A 44 -10.25 4.32 -3.71
CA GLU A 44 -10.85 5.41 -4.49
C GLU A 44 -12.00 4.90 -5.37
N ARG A 45 -11.78 3.84 -6.15
CA ARG A 45 -12.80 3.29 -7.07
C ARG A 45 -14.03 2.74 -6.34
N VAL A 46 -13.87 2.15 -5.16
CA VAL A 46 -15.00 1.63 -4.37
C VAL A 46 -15.80 2.77 -3.78
N THR A 47 -15.13 3.81 -3.27
CA THR A 47 -15.79 4.98 -2.67
C THR A 47 -16.54 5.81 -3.71
N SER A 48 -16.03 5.90 -4.94
CA SER A 48 -16.68 6.65 -6.02
C SER A 48 -17.85 5.93 -6.71
N ARG A 49 -18.22 4.71 -6.30
CA ARG A 49 -19.37 4.01 -6.88
C ARG A 49 -20.69 4.51 -6.27
N PRO A 50 -21.64 5.01 -7.07
CA PRO A 50 -22.95 5.40 -6.56
C PRO A 50 -23.71 4.18 -6.02
N VAL A 51 -24.29 4.31 -4.83
CA VAL A 51 -25.27 3.34 -4.30
C VAL A 51 -26.66 3.77 -4.77
N ILE A 52 -27.34 2.91 -5.51
CA ILE A 52 -28.69 3.18 -6.01
C ILE A 52 -29.72 2.62 -5.03
N LEU A 53 -30.59 3.50 -4.52
CA LEU A 53 -31.73 3.13 -3.68
C LEU A 53 -33.02 3.32 -4.47
N ASN A 54 -33.81 2.25 -4.55
CA ASN A 54 -35.14 2.28 -5.13
C ASN A 54 -36.16 2.31 -3.98
N ILE A 55 -36.87 3.42 -3.85
CA ILE A 55 -37.84 3.65 -2.77
C ILE A 55 -39.20 3.96 -3.39
N VAL A 56 -40.25 3.30 -2.91
CA VAL A 56 -41.63 3.66 -3.29
C VAL A 56 -42.11 4.75 -2.35
N CYS A 57 -42.51 5.89 -2.91
CA CYS A 57 -43.04 7.00 -2.10
C CYS A 57 -44.37 6.58 -1.46
N PRO A 58 -44.49 6.57 -0.12
CA PRO A 58 -45.71 6.12 0.55
C PRO A 58 -46.89 7.07 0.35
N HIS A 59 -46.64 8.33 -0.04
CA HIS A 59 -47.68 9.34 -0.24
C HIS A 59 -48.32 9.31 -1.64
N CYS A 60 -47.58 8.89 -2.68
CA CYS A 60 -48.09 8.92 -4.05
C CYS A 60 -47.85 7.63 -4.86
N GLY A 61 -47.26 6.59 -4.26
CA GLY A 61 -47.05 5.27 -4.88
C GLY A 61 -46.01 5.24 -6.00
N ARG A 62 -45.40 6.39 -6.36
CA ARG A 62 -44.36 6.46 -7.39
C ARG A 62 -43.05 5.88 -6.90
N ALA A 63 -42.40 5.07 -7.73
CA ALA A 63 -41.03 4.64 -7.51
C ALA A 63 -40.08 5.83 -7.73
N VAL A 64 -39.17 6.03 -6.78
CA VAL A 64 -38.13 7.05 -6.81
C VAL A 64 -36.79 6.34 -6.74
N GLU A 65 -35.92 6.68 -7.70
CA GLU A 65 -34.53 6.22 -7.72
C GLU A 65 -33.64 7.31 -7.12
N VAL A 66 -32.83 6.95 -6.13
CA VAL A 66 -31.89 7.86 -5.45
C VAL A 66 -30.49 7.30 -5.58
N ALA A 67 -29.61 8.02 -6.28
CA ALA A 67 -28.20 7.71 -6.36
C ALA A 67 -27.41 8.43 -5.26
N ILE A 68 -26.79 7.68 -4.36
CA ILE A 68 -25.95 8.21 -3.27
C ILE A 68 -24.48 8.06 -3.67
N ILE A 69 -23.75 9.17 -3.72
CA ILE A 69 -22.29 9.17 -3.97
C ILE A 69 -21.60 9.63 -2.68
N ALA A 70 -20.76 8.77 -2.12
CA ALA A 70 -19.94 9.12 -0.96
C ALA A 70 -18.68 9.86 -1.43
N ASN A 71 -18.47 11.08 -0.95
CA ASN A 71 -17.21 11.79 -1.16
C ASN A 71 -16.38 11.68 0.11
N TYR A 72 -15.40 10.78 0.13
CA TYR A 72 -14.40 10.76 1.20
C TYR A 72 -13.40 11.89 0.94
N LYS A 73 -13.38 12.89 1.82
CA LYS A 73 -12.32 13.90 1.84
C LYS A 73 -11.23 13.41 2.81
N PRO A 74 -10.03 13.05 2.33
CA PRO A 74 -8.95 12.73 3.24
C PRO A 74 -8.61 13.96 4.08
N THR A 75 -8.79 13.86 5.39
CA THR A 75 -8.22 14.80 6.35
C THR A 75 -6.78 14.39 6.57
N ILE A 76 -5.86 15.16 5.98
CA ILE A 76 -4.43 15.16 6.31
C ILE A 76 -4.25 16.10 7.50
#